data_AF-A0A4Q5X918-F1
#
_entry.id   AF-A0A4Q5X918-F1
#
_cell.length_a   1.000
_cell.length_b   1.000
_cell.length_c   1.000
_cell.angle_alpha   90.00
_cell.angle_beta   90.00
_cell.angle_gamma   90.00
#
_symmetry.space_group_name_H-M   'P 1'
#
loop_
_entity.id
_entity.type
_entity.pdbx_description
1 polymer ?
#
loop_
_entity_poly.entity_id
_entity_poly.type
_entity_poly.pdbx_seq_one_letter_code
_entity_poly.pdbx_strand_id
1 'polypeptide(L)'
;MKRRALLSLAASLGLSARASAKELVSDELSLEELSLSGDPAFGRYLLAVPKNLPPAPDLLVLLHGLGETVEQRMGSRAFAERYGLLSAVARLTHPPLERTLTRVDYFGAGRLEELNTALLGRPYRCPVLLCPFTPNPYKAGGDPTVARFAHFVGGPLKSAVEARLNVTFPASRAMISGVSLGGYLAVELFLKTPELYAAVGTAQGAFGPQQAARYAAGIAGAVKRVGPRRVEILTSSEDSYRPANVAFHRHLQKLGQAARLRVSPGPHDQRWLNESGVIEMLVAADDVFAECRAGGGS
;
A
#
# COMPACT_ATOMS: atom_id res chain seq x y z
N MET A 1 -9.07 56.05 -53.34
CA MET A 1 -7.88 55.27 -52.93
C MET A 1 -8.26 54.34 -51.79
N LYS A 2 -8.36 53.03 -52.04
CA LYS A 2 -8.78 52.00 -51.05
C LYS A 2 -7.55 51.16 -50.67
N ARG A 3 -7.16 51.12 -49.41
CA ARG A 3 -6.16 50.18 -48.88
C ARG A 3 -6.87 49.08 -48.10
N ARG A 4 -6.90 47.86 -48.65
CA ARG A 4 -7.28 46.63 -47.95
C ARG A 4 -6.00 45.99 -47.41
N ALA A 5 -5.93 45.78 -46.10
CA ALA A 5 -4.88 44.98 -45.47
C ALA A 5 -5.37 43.53 -45.36
N LEU A 6 -4.59 42.60 -45.92
CA LEU A 6 -4.79 41.15 -45.80
C LEU A 6 -4.05 40.67 -44.53
N LEU A 7 -4.80 40.12 -43.58
CA LEU A 7 -4.26 39.38 -42.42
C LEU A 7 -4.23 37.90 -42.80
N SER A 8 -3.03 37.35 -42.97
CA SER A 8 -2.77 35.92 -43.14
C SER A 8 -2.68 35.26 -41.76
N LEU A 9 -3.66 34.41 -41.42
CA LEU A 9 -3.62 33.49 -40.28
C LEU A 9 -2.67 32.33 -40.62
N ALA A 10 -1.52 32.26 -39.97
CA ALA A 10 -0.69 31.05 -39.97
C ALA A 10 -1.20 30.12 -38.85
N ALA A 11 -1.83 29.02 -39.24
CA ALA A 11 -2.21 27.94 -38.32
C ALA A 11 -0.97 27.10 -38.00
N SER A 12 -0.40 27.29 -36.81
CA SER A 12 0.61 26.40 -36.25
C SER A 12 -0.05 25.13 -35.72
N LEU A 13 -0.03 24.07 -36.53
CA LEU A 13 -0.28 22.70 -36.10
C LEU A 13 0.83 22.28 -35.13
N GLY A 14 0.63 22.56 -33.84
CA GLY A 14 1.46 22.03 -32.77
C GLY A 14 1.26 20.52 -32.66
N LEU A 15 2.18 19.75 -33.24
CA LEU A 15 2.37 18.34 -32.89
C LEU A 15 2.74 18.27 -31.41
N SER A 16 1.75 18.04 -30.55
CA SER A 16 1.97 17.67 -29.16
C SER A 16 2.61 16.28 -29.16
N ALA A 17 3.94 16.25 -29.04
CA ALA A 17 4.65 15.02 -28.75
C ALA A 17 4.09 14.48 -27.43
N ARG A 18 3.29 13.41 -27.50
CA ARG A 18 2.96 12.61 -26.32
C ARG A 18 4.29 12.14 -25.75
N ALA A 19 4.73 12.74 -24.65
CA ALA A 19 5.85 12.23 -23.88
C ALA A 19 5.57 10.75 -23.60
N SER A 20 6.38 9.87 -24.17
CA SER A 20 6.29 8.44 -23.89
C SER A 20 6.41 8.27 -22.39
N ALA A 21 5.41 7.67 -21.76
CA ALA A 21 5.44 7.46 -20.34
C ALA A 21 6.70 6.65 -19.99
N LYS A 22 7.45 7.11 -18.98
CA LYS A 22 8.66 6.42 -18.54
C LYS A 22 8.29 4.98 -18.15
N GLU A 23 8.97 4.02 -18.76
CA GLU A 23 8.84 2.62 -18.42
C GLU A 23 9.31 2.42 -16.97
N LEU A 24 8.54 1.67 -16.18
CA LEU A 24 8.96 1.31 -14.83
C LEU A 24 9.92 0.14 -14.95
N VAL A 25 11.12 0.29 -14.39
CA VAL A 25 12.16 -0.73 -14.43
C VAL A 25 12.57 -1.08 -13.01
N SER A 26 12.73 -2.37 -12.74
CA SER A 26 13.22 -2.90 -11.48
C SER A 26 14.10 -4.13 -11.74
N ASP A 27 15.21 -4.21 -11.03
CA ASP A 27 16.06 -5.40 -11.05
C ASP A 27 15.44 -6.56 -10.26
N GLU A 28 14.59 -6.26 -9.28
CA GLU A 28 13.97 -7.23 -8.35
C GLU A 28 12.58 -7.69 -8.79
N LEU A 29 11.85 -6.84 -9.53
CA LEU A 29 10.42 -7.02 -9.81
C LEU A 29 10.15 -7.02 -11.32
N SER A 30 9.29 -7.94 -11.75
CA SER A 30 8.56 -7.82 -13.02
C SER A 30 7.29 -7.01 -12.78
N LEU A 31 7.11 -5.93 -13.55
CA LEU A 31 6.05 -4.95 -13.37
C LEU A 31 5.05 -5.03 -14.52
N GLU A 32 3.77 -5.22 -14.19
CA GLU A 32 2.70 -5.34 -15.18
C GLU A 32 1.55 -4.41 -14.83
N GLU A 33 1.26 -3.46 -15.72
CA GLU A 33 0.10 -2.59 -15.61
C GLU A 33 -1.07 -3.24 -16.33
N LEU A 34 -2.11 -3.58 -15.59
CA LEU A 34 -3.21 -4.40 -16.06
C LEU A 34 -4.55 -3.71 -15.83
N SER A 35 -5.57 -4.21 -16.51
CA SER A 35 -6.95 -3.77 -16.29
C SER A 35 -7.88 -4.98 -16.30
N LEU A 36 -8.81 -5.02 -15.36
CA LEU A 36 -9.84 -6.05 -15.27
C LEU A 36 -11.18 -5.48 -15.75
N SER A 37 -11.79 -6.15 -16.73
CA SER A 37 -13.16 -5.85 -17.14
C SER A 37 -14.12 -6.32 -16.06
N GLY A 38 -14.80 -5.37 -15.39
CA GLY A 38 -15.83 -5.70 -14.40
C GLY A 38 -16.39 -4.45 -13.76
N ASP A 39 -15.53 -3.67 -13.12
CA ASP A 39 -15.91 -2.39 -12.53
C ASP A 39 -15.08 -1.25 -13.15
N PRO A 40 -15.67 -0.40 -14.01
CA PRO A 40 -14.93 0.67 -14.67
C PRO A 40 -14.38 1.68 -13.68
N ALA A 41 -14.85 1.70 -12.41
CA ALA A 41 -14.36 2.63 -11.41
C ALA A 41 -13.01 2.22 -10.79
N PHE A 42 -12.68 0.92 -10.76
CA PHE A 42 -11.50 0.40 -10.03
C PHE A 42 -10.63 -0.57 -10.85
N GLY A 43 -10.94 -0.76 -12.14
CA GLY A 43 -10.40 -1.86 -12.96
C GLY A 43 -8.89 -1.86 -13.15
N ARG A 44 -8.18 -0.74 -12.97
CA ARG A 44 -6.73 -0.65 -13.20
C ARG A 44 -5.91 -0.96 -11.95
N TYR A 45 -4.83 -1.72 -12.14
CA TYR A 45 -3.89 -2.08 -11.08
C TYR A 45 -2.48 -2.29 -11.64
N LEU A 46 -1.48 -2.12 -10.78
CA LEU A 46 -0.12 -2.54 -11.03
C LEU A 46 0.13 -3.83 -10.25
N LEU A 47 0.60 -4.86 -10.94
CA LEU A 47 1.09 -6.10 -10.36
C LEU A 47 2.62 -6.06 -10.40
N ALA A 48 3.27 -6.19 -9.24
CA ALA A 48 4.71 -6.36 -9.16
C ALA A 48 5.05 -7.73 -8.58
N VAL A 49 5.71 -8.55 -9.40
CA VAL A 49 6.03 -9.95 -9.11
C VAL A 49 7.54 -10.05 -8.86
N PRO A 50 7.99 -10.59 -7.72
CA PRO A 50 9.41 -10.90 -7.52
C PRO A 50 9.94 -11.77 -8.67
N LYS A 51 11.08 -11.40 -9.27
CA LYS A 51 11.67 -12.19 -10.37
C LYS A 51 12.01 -13.61 -9.93
N ASN A 52 12.33 -13.79 -8.65
CA ASN A 52 12.52 -15.09 -8.01
C ASN A 52 11.26 -15.46 -7.19
N LEU A 53 10.15 -15.71 -7.89
CA LEU A 53 8.88 -16.06 -7.25
C LEU A 53 8.95 -17.45 -6.60
N PRO A 54 8.74 -17.58 -5.28
CA PRO A 54 8.73 -18.90 -4.64
C PRO A 54 7.48 -19.70 -5.04
N PRO A 55 7.49 -21.05 -4.96
CA PRO A 55 6.36 -21.90 -5.35
C PRO A 55 5.06 -21.58 -4.61
N ALA A 56 5.19 -21.13 -3.37
CA ALA A 56 4.09 -20.65 -2.58
C ALA A 56 4.46 -19.23 -2.16
N PRO A 57 3.97 -18.20 -2.88
CA PRO A 57 4.24 -16.80 -2.59
C PRO A 57 3.23 -16.18 -1.63
N ASP A 58 3.61 -15.06 -1.02
CA ASP A 58 2.73 -14.22 -0.21
C ASP A 58 2.20 -13.04 -1.05
N LEU A 59 1.05 -12.48 -0.68
CA LEU A 59 0.41 -11.36 -1.35
C LEU A 59 0.25 -10.17 -0.41
N LEU A 60 0.76 -9.01 -0.81
CA LEU A 60 0.52 -7.74 -0.15
C LEU A 60 -0.25 -6.80 -1.08
N VAL A 61 -1.47 -6.45 -0.67
CA VAL A 61 -2.29 -5.45 -1.36
C VAL A 61 -1.97 -4.06 -0.78
N LEU A 62 -1.64 -3.10 -1.65
CA LEU A 62 -1.18 -1.77 -1.28
C LEU A 62 -2.11 -0.69 -1.85
N LEU A 63 -2.82 0.02 -0.96
CA LEU A 63 -3.78 1.07 -1.32
C LEU A 63 -3.16 2.46 -1.21
N HIS A 64 -3.25 3.26 -2.29
CA HIS A 64 -2.65 4.59 -2.35
C HIS A 64 -3.48 5.68 -1.65
N GLY A 65 -2.88 6.87 -1.50
CA GLY A 65 -3.46 8.04 -0.84
C GLY A 65 -4.45 8.84 -1.70
N LEU A 66 -5.01 9.91 -1.11
CA LEU A 66 -6.07 10.72 -1.70
C LEU A 66 -5.62 11.47 -2.96
N GLY A 67 -4.36 11.94 -3.00
CA GLY A 67 -3.84 12.75 -4.11
C GLY A 67 -3.84 12.01 -5.45
N GLU A 68 -3.78 10.69 -5.41
CA GLU A 68 -3.67 9.82 -6.57
C GLU A 68 -5.03 9.27 -7.04
N THR A 69 -6.13 9.70 -6.42
CA THR A 69 -7.50 9.29 -6.79
C THR A 69 -8.04 9.98 -8.04
N VAL A 70 -7.28 10.92 -8.62
CA VAL A 70 -7.72 11.74 -9.76
C VAL A 70 -7.73 10.98 -11.10
N GLU A 71 -6.88 9.97 -11.23
CA GLU A 71 -6.68 9.23 -12.48
C GLU A 71 -6.21 7.81 -12.17
N GLN A 72 -6.82 6.80 -12.81
CA GLN A 72 -6.62 5.41 -12.44
C GLN A 72 -5.19 4.93 -12.61
N ARG A 73 -4.51 5.35 -13.69
CA ARG A 73 -3.11 4.98 -13.94
C ARG A 73 -2.17 5.60 -12.92
N MET A 74 -2.36 6.86 -12.56
CA MET A 74 -1.62 7.51 -11.48
C MET A 74 -1.78 6.75 -10.17
N GLY A 75 -3.02 6.40 -9.81
CA GLY A 75 -3.31 5.64 -8.60
C GLY A 75 -2.67 4.26 -8.57
N SER A 76 -2.88 3.46 -9.62
CA SER A 76 -2.30 2.12 -9.69
C SER A 76 -0.77 2.12 -9.66
N ARG A 77 -0.11 3.20 -10.14
CA ARG A 77 1.35 3.35 -10.17
C ARG A 77 1.92 4.12 -8.97
N ALA A 78 1.08 4.63 -8.07
CA ALA A 78 1.48 5.54 -7.00
C ALA A 78 2.61 4.98 -6.13
N PHE A 79 2.53 3.71 -5.73
CA PHE A 79 3.59 3.09 -4.94
C PHE A 79 4.93 3.03 -5.67
N ALA A 80 4.91 2.61 -6.95
CA ALA A 80 6.11 2.48 -7.76
C ALA A 80 6.75 3.84 -8.13
N GLU A 81 5.93 4.85 -8.42
CA GLU A 81 6.41 6.14 -8.94
C GLU A 81 6.60 7.23 -7.87
N ARG A 82 5.79 7.20 -6.82
CA ARG A 82 5.68 8.32 -5.87
C ARG A 82 6.05 7.97 -4.45
N TYR A 83 5.85 6.73 -4.01
CA TYR A 83 6.09 6.32 -2.62
C TYR A 83 7.37 5.50 -2.43
N GLY A 84 8.13 5.24 -3.50
CA GLY A 84 9.46 4.65 -3.41
C GLY A 84 9.48 3.14 -3.29
N LEU A 85 8.41 2.44 -3.71
CA LEU A 85 8.30 0.98 -3.62
C LEU A 85 9.48 0.26 -4.28
N LEU A 86 9.88 0.68 -5.49
CA LEU A 86 10.96 0.01 -6.21
C LEU A 86 12.30 0.18 -5.50
N SER A 87 12.57 1.37 -4.95
CA SER A 87 13.77 1.64 -4.15
C SER A 87 13.75 0.87 -2.83
N ALA A 88 12.60 0.83 -2.14
CA ALA A 88 12.45 0.10 -0.89
C ALA A 88 12.71 -1.39 -1.07
N VAL A 89 12.14 -2.01 -2.11
CA VAL A 89 12.39 -3.43 -2.43
C VAL A 89 13.86 -3.68 -2.73
N ALA A 90 14.48 -2.88 -3.60
CA ALA A 90 15.91 -3.02 -3.91
C ALA A 90 16.80 -2.89 -2.66
N ARG A 91 16.51 -1.93 -1.78
CA ARG A 91 17.27 -1.75 -0.54
C ARG A 91 17.09 -2.93 0.43
N LEU A 92 15.87 -3.46 0.54
CA LEU A 92 15.57 -4.59 1.42
C LEU A 92 16.16 -5.92 0.94
N THR A 93 16.26 -6.12 -0.38
CA THR A 93 16.89 -7.34 -0.95
C THR A 93 18.41 -7.27 -0.97
N HIS A 94 19.01 -6.08 -0.86
CA HIS A 94 20.46 -5.86 -0.84
C HIS A 94 20.91 -5.10 0.43
N PRO A 95 20.84 -5.73 1.62
CA PRO A 95 21.33 -5.11 2.84
C PRO A 95 22.86 -4.90 2.80
N PRO A 96 23.41 -3.93 3.56
CA PRO A 96 22.74 -3.14 4.59
C PRO A 96 21.89 -1.98 4.04
N LEU A 97 20.80 -1.68 4.74
CA LEU A 97 20.02 -0.46 4.57
C LEU A 97 20.85 0.75 5.01
N GLU A 98 20.92 1.73 4.11
CA GLU A 98 21.50 3.04 4.35
C GLU A 98 20.46 4.15 4.12
N ARG A 99 20.72 5.33 4.67
CA ARG A 99 19.90 6.53 4.40
C ARG A 99 20.18 7.04 3.01
N THR A 100 19.14 7.29 2.23
CA THR A 100 19.31 8.00 0.94
C THR A 100 19.21 9.51 1.15
N LEU A 101 18.51 9.94 2.21
CA LEU A 101 18.41 11.33 2.61
C LEU A 101 19.39 11.66 3.73
N THR A 102 20.58 12.13 3.37
CA THR A 102 21.66 12.40 4.35
C THR A 102 21.35 13.54 5.33
N ARG A 103 20.52 14.52 4.94
CA ARG A 103 20.18 15.68 5.78
C ARG A 103 19.01 15.48 6.74
N VAL A 104 18.23 14.41 6.59
CA VAL A 104 17.04 14.17 7.41
C VAL A 104 16.98 12.69 7.81
N ASP A 105 16.82 12.42 9.09
CA ASP A 105 16.68 11.05 9.60
C ASP A 105 15.20 10.72 9.83
N TYR A 106 14.59 10.04 8.86
CA TYR A 106 13.21 9.55 8.95
C TYR A 106 13.10 8.13 9.51
N PHE A 107 14.21 7.45 9.80
CA PHE A 107 14.19 6.15 10.49
C PHE A 107 14.15 6.35 12.01
N GLY A 108 14.84 7.40 12.48
CA GLY A 108 15.07 7.69 13.88
C GLY A 108 16.26 6.89 14.43
N ALA A 109 16.72 7.32 15.61
CA ALA A 109 17.90 6.77 16.26
C ALA A 109 17.82 5.23 16.40
N GLY A 110 18.90 4.54 16.03
CA GLY A 110 19.07 3.08 16.18
C GLY A 110 18.30 2.22 15.18
N ARG A 111 17.30 2.76 14.47
CA ARG A 111 16.39 1.91 13.67
C ARG A 111 17.05 1.20 12.49
N LEU A 112 17.97 1.87 11.80
CA LEU A 112 18.68 1.22 10.69
C LEU A 112 19.55 0.06 11.15
N GLU A 113 20.19 0.20 12.31
CA GLU A 113 20.98 -0.88 12.92
C GLU A 113 20.08 -2.06 13.32
N GLU A 114 18.92 -1.78 13.93
CA GLU A 114 17.91 -2.82 14.23
C GLU A 114 17.48 -3.56 12.96
N LEU A 115 17.13 -2.82 11.90
CA LEU A 115 16.69 -3.41 10.63
C LEU A 115 17.79 -4.24 9.97
N ASN A 116 19.02 -3.73 9.94
CA ASN A 116 20.16 -4.45 9.37
C ASN A 116 20.48 -5.72 10.16
N THR A 117 20.42 -5.66 11.49
CA THR A 117 20.57 -6.85 12.34
C THR A 117 19.49 -7.88 12.05
N ALA A 118 18.23 -7.45 11.91
CA ALA A 118 17.13 -8.35 11.58
C ALA A 118 17.29 -8.98 10.19
N LEU A 119 17.70 -8.20 9.17
CA LEU A 119 17.91 -8.68 7.80
C LEU A 119 19.07 -9.66 7.68
N LEU A 120 20.12 -9.51 8.51
CA LEU A 120 21.20 -10.49 8.60
C LEU A 120 20.72 -11.83 9.17
N GLY A 121 19.85 -11.80 10.18
CA GLY A 121 19.28 -13.01 10.80
C GLY A 121 18.20 -13.68 9.94
N ARG A 122 17.43 -12.89 9.20
CA ARG A 122 16.36 -13.36 8.30
C ARG A 122 16.28 -12.45 7.08
N PRO A 123 16.85 -12.85 5.93
CA PRO A 123 16.76 -12.09 4.70
C PRO A 123 15.31 -11.79 4.31
N TYR A 124 15.08 -10.57 3.82
CA TYR A 124 13.77 -10.13 3.39
C TYR A 124 13.22 -11.02 2.27
N ARG A 125 11.97 -11.44 2.39
CA ARG A 125 11.25 -12.19 1.35
C ARG A 125 10.19 -11.29 0.72
N CYS A 126 10.46 -10.78 -0.47
CA CYS A 126 9.50 -9.93 -1.18
C CYS A 126 8.21 -10.72 -1.50
N PRO A 127 7.03 -10.22 -1.09
CA PRO A 127 5.76 -10.77 -1.54
C PRO A 127 5.46 -10.34 -2.98
N VAL A 128 4.42 -10.94 -3.58
CA VAL A 128 3.71 -10.35 -4.72
C VAL A 128 3.02 -9.09 -4.24
N LEU A 129 3.24 -7.98 -4.94
CA LEU A 129 2.69 -6.67 -4.57
C LEU A 129 1.57 -6.32 -5.56
N LEU A 130 0.38 -6.09 -5.03
CA LEU A 130 -0.80 -5.71 -5.80
C LEU A 130 -1.21 -4.29 -5.44
N CYS A 131 -1.08 -3.37 -6.39
CA CYS A 131 -1.39 -1.94 -6.20
C CYS A 131 -2.62 -1.57 -7.06
N PRO A 132 -3.85 -1.80 -6.58
CA PRO A 132 -5.05 -1.37 -7.30
C PRO A 132 -5.20 0.15 -7.23
N PHE A 133 -5.96 0.70 -8.17
CA PHE A 133 -6.52 2.03 -8.00
C PHE A 133 -7.46 2.04 -6.77
N THR A 134 -7.17 2.95 -5.84
CA THR A 134 -7.95 3.23 -4.65
C THR A 134 -8.97 4.33 -4.95
N PRO A 135 -10.28 4.09 -4.80
CA PRO A 135 -11.26 5.13 -5.04
C PRO A 135 -11.33 6.17 -3.92
N ASN A 136 -11.86 7.35 -4.24
CA ASN A 136 -12.24 8.35 -3.25
C ASN A 136 -13.71 8.16 -2.84
N PRO A 137 -14.02 7.46 -1.73
CA PRO A 137 -15.41 7.22 -1.33
C PRO A 137 -16.16 8.51 -1.00
N TYR A 138 -15.47 9.57 -0.56
CA TYR A 138 -16.08 10.87 -0.28
C TYR A 138 -16.63 11.56 -1.53
N LYS A 139 -16.13 11.21 -2.72
CA LYS A 139 -16.64 11.68 -4.01
C LYS A 139 -17.47 10.64 -4.75
N ALA A 140 -17.30 9.37 -4.42
CA ALA A 140 -17.85 8.24 -5.16
C ALA A 140 -19.02 7.55 -4.45
N GLY A 141 -19.67 8.19 -3.47
CA GLY A 141 -20.91 7.67 -2.87
C GLY A 141 -20.76 6.92 -1.55
N GLY A 142 -19.65 7.07 -0.83
CA GLY A 142 -19.49 6.63 0.56
C GLY A 142 -19.36 5.11 0.73
N ASP A 143 -19.97 4.57 1.78
CA ASP A 143 -19.87 3.16 2.17
C ASP A 143 -20.28 2.16 1.07
N PRO A 144 -21.33 2.39 0.25
CA PRO A 144 -21.63 1.54 -0.92
C PRO A 144 -20.44 1.36 -1.86
N THR A 145 -19.64 2.41 -2.07
CA THR A 145 -18.42 2.33 -2.88
C THR A 145 -17.31 1.57 -2.17
N VAL A 146 -17.17 1.73 -0.85
CA VAL A 146 -16.23 0.93 -0.07
C VAL A 146 -16.59 -0.55 -0.12
N ALA A 147 -17.88 -0.90 -0.01
CA ALA A 147 -18.36 -2.27 -0.10
C ALA A 147 -18.11 -2.89 -1.49
N ARG A 148 -18.41 -2.15 -2.56
CA ARG A 148 -18.09 -2.57 -3.93
C ARG A 148 -16.60 -2.76 -4.14
N PHE A 149 -15.77 -1.85 -3.62
CA PHE A 149 -14.33 -1.94 -3.72
C PHE A 149 -13.77 -3.15 -2.94
N ALA A 150 -14.29 -3.42 -1.74
CA ALA A 150 -13.94 -4.62 -0.98
C ALA A 150 -14.26 -5.91 -1.73
N HIS A 151 -15.46 -6.00 -2.32
CA HIS A 151 -15.85 -7.14 -3.14
C HIS A 151 -14.94 -7.29 -4.37
N PHE A 152 -14.65 -6.19 -5.07
CA PHE A 152 -13.78 -6.19 -6.25
C PHE A 152 -12.36 -6.66 -5.92
N VAL A 153 -11.72 -6.07 -4.90
CA VAL A 153 -10.34 -6.40 -4.49
C VAL A 153 -10.25 -7.84 -3.99
N GLY A 154 -11.15 -8.24 -3.09
CA GLY A 154 -11.12 -9.56 -2.47
C GLY A 154 -11.61 -10.71 -3.35
N GLY A 155 -12.42 -10.42 -4.38
CA GLY A 155 -13.00 -11.41 -5.28
C GLY A 155 -12.36 -11.36 -6.68
N PRO A 156 -12.97 -10.66 -7.66
CA PRO A 156 -12.52 -10.66 -9.05
C PRO A 156 -11.04 -10.32 -9.25
N LEU A 157 -10.52 -9.28 -8.58
CA LEU A 157 -9.13 -8.86 -8.74
C LEU A 157 -8.16 -9.91 -8.21
N LYS A 158 -8.36 -10.37 -6.97
CA LYS A 158 -7.54 -11.43 -6.36
C LYS A 158 -7.54 -12.69 -7.22
N SER A 159 -8.72 -13.12 -7.68
CA SER A 159 -8.87 -14.31 -8.54
C SER A 159 -8.13 -14.15 -9.88
N ALA A 160 -8.16 -12.95 -10.48
CA ALA A 160 -7.43 -12.67 -11.72
C ALA A 160 -5.90 -12.75 -11.53
N VAL A 161 -5.39 -12.27 -10.38
CA VAL A 161 -3.96 -12.37 -10.05
C VAL A 161 -3.55 -13.81 -9.78
N GLU A 162 -4.37 -14.58 -9.05
CA GLU A 162 -4.14 -16.02 -8.81
C GLU A 162 -4.08 -16.81 -10.11
N ALA A 163 -5.04 -16.60 -11.01
CA ALA A 163 -5.05 -17.23 -12.33
C ALA A 163 -3.83 -16.83 -13.18
N ARG A 164 -3.44 -15.54 -13.14
CA ARG A 164 -2.27 -15.04 -13.88
C ARG A 164 -0.98 -15.69 -13.44
N LEU A 165 -0.82 -15.90 -12.12
CA LEU A 165 0.41 -16.43 -11.53
C LEU A 165 0.38 -17.94 -11.33
N ASN A 166 -0.75 -18.60 -11.59
CA ASN A 166 -0.99 -20.01 -11.32
C ASN A 166 -0.67 -20.39 -9.85
N VAL A 167 -1.13 -19.57 -8.91
CA VAL A 167 -0.97 -19.76 -7.45
C VAL A 167 -2.25 -19.39 -6.73
N THR A 168 -2.36 -19.80 -5.46
CA THR A 168 -3.43 -19.36 -4.56
C THR A 168 -2.85 -18.60 -3.37
N PHE A 169 -3.53 -17.55 -2.95
CA PHE A 169 -3.21 -16.78 -1.75
C PHE A 169 -4.25 -17.05 -0.67
N PRO A 170 -4.07 -18.08 0.18
CA PRO A 170 -4.93 -18.27 1.34
C PRO A 170 -4.78 -17.11 2.32
N ALA A 171 -5.72 -16.96 3.25
CA ALA A 171 -5.73 -15.88 4.24
C ALA A 171 -4.38 -15.74 4.97
N SER A 172 -3.77 -16.87 5.37
CA SER A 172 -2.46 -16.95 6.04
C SER A 172 -1.29 -16.37 5.22
N ARG A 173 -1.51 -16.03 3.96
CA ARG A 173 -0.51 -15.56 3.00
C ARG A 173 -0.92 -14.27 2.30
N ALA A 174 -1.92 -13.59 2.81
CA ALA A 174 -2.42 -12.35 2.26
C ALA A 174 -2.51 -11.27 3.34
N MET A 175 -2.08 -10.06 3.00
CA MET A 175 -2.20 -8.88 3.85
C MET A 175 -2.69 -7.71 2.99
N ILE A 176 -3.50 -6.84 3.58
CA ILE A 176 -3.91 -5.57 2.98
C ILE A 176 -3.33 -4.41 3.79
N SER A 177 -2.78 -3.42 3.10
CA SER A 177 -2.20 -2.22 3.72
C SER A 177 -2.41 -1.00 2.82
N GLY A 178 -2.16 0.19 3.36
CA GLY A 178 -2.26 1.40 2.56
C GLY A 178 -1.78 2.64 3.29
N VAL A 179 -1.66 3.72 2.52
CA VAL A 179 -1.16 5.01 2.98
C VAL A 179 -2.28 6.05 3.00
N SER A 180 -2.40 6.84 4.07
CA SER A 180 -3.35 7.96 4.12
C SER A 180 -4.79 7.49 3.89
N LEU A 181 -5.47 7.95 2.84
CA LEU A 181 -6.78 7.42 2.41
C LEU A 181 -6.75 5.89 2.22
N GLY A 182 -5.68 5.36 1.66
CA GLY A 182 -5.48 3.92 1.50
C GLY A 182 -5.35 3.19 2.82
N GLY A 183 -4.78 3.81 3.86
CA GLY A 183 -4.73 3.24 5.22
C GLY A 183 -6.11 3.16 5.86
N TYR A 184 -6.93 4.21 5.67
CA TYR A 184 -8.35 4.18 6.03
C TYR A 184 -9.10 3.05 5.30
N LEU A 185 -8.95 2.95 3.97
CA LEU A 185 -9.63 1.94 3.17
C LEU A 185 -9.13 0.53 3.46
N ALA A 186 -7.85 0.32 3.78
CA ALA A 186 -7.32 -0.98 4.15
C ALA A 186 -8.05 -1.55 5.38
N VAL A 187 -8.29 -0.70 6.39
CA VAL A 187 -9.06 -1.10 7.58
C VAL A 187 -10.52 -1.38 7.24
N GLU A 188 -11.18 -0.52 6.46
CA GLU A 188 -12.59 -0.75 6.07
C GLU A 188 -12.76 -2.02 5.23
N LEU A 189 -11.87 -2.28 4.27
CA LEU A 189 -11.88 -3.48 3.44
C LEU A 189 -11.64 -4.72 4.29
N PHE A 190 -10.65 -4.69 5.19
CA PHE A 190 -10.39 -5.78 6.11
C PHE A 190 -11.61 -6.11 6.97
N LEU A 191 -12.33 -5.12 7.49
CA LEU A 191 -13.53 -5.36 8.30
C LEU A 191 -14.68 -6.01 7.52
N LYS A 192 -14.75 -5.75 6.21
CA LYS A 192 -15.76 -6.34 5.32
C LYS A 192 -15.40 -7.77 4.89
N THR A 193 -14.11 -8.09 4.74
CA THR A 193 -13.63 -9.41 4.28
C THR A 193 -12.45 -9.94 5.11
N PRO A 194 -12.56 -10.11 6.44
CA PRO A 194 -11.42 -10.47 7.29
C PRO A 194 -10.94 -11.93 7.10
N GLU A 195 -11.78 -12.76 6.50
CA GLU A 195 -11.43 -14.12 6.08
C GLU A 195 -10.39 -14.18 4.96
N LEU A 196 -10.12 -13.07 4.27
CA LEU A 196 -9.18 -13.03 3.14
C LEU A 196 -7.74 -12.67 3.54
N TYR A 197 -7.51 -12.17 4.74
CA TYR A 197 -6.22 -11.60 5.12
C TYR A 197 -5.79 -12.07 6.50
N ALA A 198 -4.50 -12.36 6.70
CA ALA A 198 -3.89 -12.64 7.99
C ALA A 198 -3.66 -11.37 8.82
N ALA A 199 -3.51 -10.24 8.14
CA ALA A 199 -3.23 -8.96 8.78
C ALA A 199 -3.78 -7.78 7.99
N VAL A 200 -3.86 -6.63 8.68
CA VAL A 200 -4.13 -5.32 8.09
C VAL A 200 -3.07 -4.32 8.53
N GLY A 201 -2.59 -3.53 7.57
CA GLY A 201 -1.65 -2.44 7.79
C GLY A 201 -2.27 -1.07 7.51
N THR A 202 -1.81 -0.05 8.23
CA THR A 202 -2.14 1.35 7.94
C THR A 202 -0.93 2.23 8.18
N ALA A 203 -0.48 2.93 7.13
CA ALA A 203 0.55 3.96 7.20
C ALA A 203 -0.10 5.34 7.13
N GLN A 204 0.05 6.15 8.19
CA GLN A 204 -0.50 7.49 8.31
C GLN A 204 -2.00 7.53 7.99
N GLY A 205 -2.76 6.55 8.49
CA GLY A 205 -4.15 6.30 8.08
C GLY A 205 -5.05 7.51 8.30
N ALA A 206 -5.76 7.93 7.25
CA ALA A 206 -6.55 9.16 7.23
C ALA A 206 -7.94 8.96 7.85
N PHE A 207 -7.97 8.72 9.15
CA PHE A 207 -9.20 8.58 9.94
C PHE A 207 -9.14 9.38 11.24
N GLY A 208 -10.32 9.72 11.77
CA GLY A 208 -10.45 10.49 13.01
C GLY A 208 -10.46 9.63 14.28
N PRO A 209 -10.31 10.24 15.48
CA PRO A 209 -10.30 9.52 16.76
C PRO A 209 -11.57 8.69 17.04
N GLN A 210 -12.74 9.15 16.60
CA GLN A 210 -13.99 8.38 16.75
C GLN A 210 -13.96 7.08 15.94
N GLN A 211 -13.36 7.11 14.74
CA GLN A 211 -13.20 5.93 13.90
C GLN A 211 -12.21 4.94 14.51
N ALA A 212 -11.16 5.42 15.19
CA ALA A 212 -10.16 4.58 15.85
C ALA A 212 -10.80 3.58 16.84
N ALA A 213 -11.73 4.03 17.68
CA ALA A 213 -12.45 3.15 18.61
C ALA A 213 -13.34 2.13 17.86
N ARG A 214 -14.08 2.59 16.84
CA ARG A 214 -14.91 1.72 16.00
C ARG A 214 -14.08 0.64 15.31
N TYR A 215 -12.93 1.00 14.74
CA TYR A 215 -12.05 0.05 14.05
C TYR A 215 -11.48 -0.98 15.01
N ALA A 216 -11.04 -0.59 16.20
CA ALA A 216 -10.53 -1.54 17.17
C ALA A 216 -11.60 -2.55 17.60
N ALA A 217 -12.83 -2.09 17.85
CA ALA A 217 -13.96 -2.96 18.14
C ALA A 217 -14.32 -3.87 16.96
N GLY A 218 -14.31 -3.34 15.73
CA GLY A 218 -14.53 -4.10 14.52
C GLY A 218 -13.49 -5.21 14.32
N ILE A 219 -12.21 -4.91 14.53
CA ILE A 219 -11.12 -5.88 14.43
C ILE A 219 -11.25 -6.96 15.51
N ALA A 220 -11.56 -6.59 16.75
CA ALA A 220 -11.83 -7.58 17.79
C ALA A 220 -13.01 -8.49 17.44
N GLY A 221 -14.07 -7.95 16.82
CA GLY A 221 -15.18 -8.73 16.29
C GLY A 221 -14.76 -9.67 15.15
N ALA A 222 -13.94 -9.17 14.22
CA ALA A 222 -13.38 -9.97 13.13
C ALA A 222 -12.51 -11.11 13.67
N VAL A 223 -11.61 -10.84 14.63
CA VAL A 223 -10.75 -11.85 15.24
C VAL A 223 -11.54 -12.95 15.94
N LYS A 224 -12.62 -12.60 16.64
CA LYS A 224 -13.54 -13.59 17.23
C LYS A 224 -14.18 -14.48 16.17
N ARG A 225 -14.45 -13.95 14.98
CA ARG A 225 -15.13 -14.67 13.89
C ARG A 225 -14.19 -15.54 13.06
N VAL A 226 -12.99 -15.05 12.72
CA VAL A 226 -12.10 -15.68 11.74
C VAL A 226 -10.74 -16.10 12.30
N GLY A 227 -10.55 -15.98 13.63
CA GLY A 227 -9.31 -16.29 14.32
C GLY A 227 -8.34 -15.11 14.39
N PRO A 228 -7.15 -15.29 15.01
CA PRO A 228 -6.18 -14.22 15.24
C PRO A 228 -5.79 -13.47 13.98
N ARG A 229 -5.69 -12.15 14.07
CA ARG A 229 -5.27 -11.25 13.00
C ARG A 229 -4.33 -10.20 13.55
N ARG A 230 -3.32 -9.86 12.76
CA ARG A 230 -2.32 -8.87 13.15
C ARG A 230 -2.66 -7.48 12.60
N VAL A 231 -2.38 -6.45 13.38
CA VAL A 231 -2.59 -5.06 12.99
C VAL A 231 -1.26 -4.31 13.02
N GLU A 232 -0.86 -3.76 11.88
CA GLU A 232 0.37 -2.98 11.74
C GLU A 232 0.02 -1.51 11.56
N ILE A 233 0.41 -0.67 12.52
CA ILE A 233 0.12 0.76 12.50
C ILE A 233 1.44 1.51 12.38
N LEU A 234 1.57 2.29 11.33
CA LEU A 234 2.72 3.13 11.07
C LEU A 234 2.24 4.59 10.95
N THR A 235 2.93 5.51 11.60
CA THR A 235 2.69 6.96 11.49
C THR A 235 3.99 7.71 11.71
N SER A 236 4.02 9.00 11.43
CA SER A 236 5.19 9.84 11.68
C SER A 236 4.93 10.92 12.73
N SER A 237 5.99 11.50 13.31
CA SER A 237 5.93 12.45 14.43
C SER A 237 5.13 13.72 14.13
N GLU A 238 5.16 14.19 12.89
CA GLU A 238 4.50 15.41 12.43
C GLU A 238 3.26 15.13 11.56
N ASP A 239 2.81 13.87 11.50
CA ASP A 239 1.57 13.51 10.83
C ASP A 239 0.35 14.08 11.59
N SER A 240 -0.54 14.78 10.88
CA SER A 240 -1.79 15.30 11.43
C SER A 240 -2.76 14.20 11.84
N TYR A 241 -2.67 12.99 11.26
CA TYR A 241 -3.44 11.81 11.65
C TYR A 241 -2.79 10.98 12.75
N ARG A 242 -1.58 11.35 13.22
CA ARG A 242 -0.88 10.62 14.29
C ARG A 242 -1.75 10.40 15.54
N PRO A 243 -2.47 11.42 16.08
CA PRO A 243 -3.28 11.21 17.29
C PRO A 243 -4.33 10.09 17.14
N ALA A 244 -4.95 9.99 15.96
CA ALA A 244 -5.95 8.96 15.68
C ALA A 244 -5.32 7.57 15.51
N ASN A 245 -4.17 7.46 14.84
CA ASN A 245 -3.44 6.20 14.70
C ASN A 245 -2.91 5.68 16.06
N VAL A 246 -2.41 6.58 16.91
CA VAL A 246 -2.00 6.24 18.29
C VAL A 246 -3.21 5.81 19.13
N ALA A 247 -4.34 6.50 19.01
CA ALA A 247 -5.57 6.11 19.70
C ALA A 247 -6.06 4.72 19.25
N PHE A 248 -5.98 4.43 17.95
CA PHE A 248 -6.36 3.14 17.38
C PHE A 248 -5.55 2.00 17.97
N HIS A 249 -4.22 2.15 18.03
CA HIS A 249 -3.34 1.20 18.70
C HIS A 249 -3.72 0.99 20.18
N ARG A 250 -3.95 2.07 20.93
CA ARG A 250 -4.35 1.98 22.34
C ARG A 250 -5.67 1.22 22.52
N HIS A 251 -6.65 1.44 21.63
CA HIS A 251 -7.91 0.70 21.68
C HIS A 251 -7.73 -0.79 21.36
N LEU A 252 -6.88 -1.13 20.39
CA LEU A 252 -6.53 -2.52 20.09
C LEU A 252 -5.85 -3.21 21.29
N GLN A 253 -4.91 -2.54 21.95
CA GLN A 253 -4.24 -3.06 23.14
C GLN A 253 -5.24 -3.31 24.29
N LYS A 254 -6.17 -2.38 24.52
CA LYS A 254 -7.24 -2.56 25.54
C LYS A 254 -8.14 -3.76 25.24
N LEU A 255 -8.29 -4.12 23.97
CA LEU A 255 -9.09 -5.27 23.52
C LEU A 255 -8.24 -6.55 23.37
N GLY A 256 -6.99 -6.56 23.80
CA GLY A 256 -6.09 -7.72 23.70
C GLY A 256 -5.76 -8.15 22.27
N GLN A 257 -5.86 -7.24 21.30
CA GLN A 257 -5.58 -7.54 19.90
C GLN A 257 -4.08 -7.45 19.60
N ALA A 258 -3.57 -8.36 18.76
CA ALA A 258 -2.19 -8.35 18.30
C ALA A 258 -1.93 -7.14 17.38
N ALA A 259 -1.39 -6.07 17.95
CA ALA A 259 -1.13 -4.82 17.24
C ALA A 259 0.27 -4.30 17.53
N ARG A 260 0.93 -3.75 16.50
CA ARG A 260 2.19 -3.01 16.62
C ARG A 260 1.98 -1.58 16.14
N LEU A 261 2.63 -0.63 16.82
CA LEU A 261 2.67 0.76 16.45
C LEU A 261 4.12 1.20 16.27
N ARG A 262 4.43 1.77 15.09
CA ARG A 262 5.67 2.49 14.82
C ARG A 262 5.36 3.97 14.62
N VAL A 263 6.08 4.81 15.36
CA VAL A 263 6.10 6.26 15.15
C VAL A 263 7.53 6.67 14.81
N SER A 264 7.79 6.98 13.55
CA SER A 264 9.11 7.45 13.09
C SER A 264 9.15 8.98 12.97
N PRO A 265 10.33 9.62 12.95
CA PRO A 265 10.41 11.05 12.68
C PRO A 265 9.89 11.38 11.27
N GLY A 266 9.23 12.54 11.11
CA GLY A 266 8.90 13.13 9.81
C GLY A 266 7.44 13.54 9.61
N PRO A 267 7.13 14.15 8.46
CA PRO A 267 5.81 14.69 8.11
C PRO A 267 4.88 13.68 7.41
N HIS A 268 3.66 14.13 7.09
CA HIS A 268 2.72 13.43 6.21
C HIS A 268 3.03 13.74 4.74
N ASP A 269 4.10 13.17 4.18
CA ASP A 269 4.48 13.42 2.79
C ASP A 269 5.14 12.21 2.09
N GLN A 270 5.32 12.39 0.78
CA GLN A 270 5.98 11.40 -0.07
C GLN A 270 7.45 11.22 0.28
N ARG A 271 8.13 12.27 0.77
CA ARG A 271 9.57 12.19 1.07
C ARG A 271 9.83 11.23 2.23
N TRP A 272 8.99 11.27 3.25
CA TRP A 272 9.00 10.31 4.36
C TRP A 272 8.67 8.88 3.87
N LEU A 273 7.65 8.73 3.03
CA LEU A 273 7.28 7.42 2.45
C LEU A 273 8.43 6.77 1.66
N ASN A 274 9.08 7.55 0.78
CA ASN A 274 10.19 7.09 -0.06
C ASN A 274 11.41 6.65 0.77
N GLU A 275 11.69 7.35 1.87
CA GLU A 275 12.90 7.08 2.66
C GLU A 275 12.72 5.92 3.63
N SER A 276 11.68 5.95 4.46
CA SER A 276 11.46 4.97 5.54
C SER A 276 10.06 4.36 5.55
N GLY A 277 9.02 5.11 5.18
CA GLY A 277 7.63 4.66 5.34
C GLY A 277 7.32 3.36 4.60
N VAL A 278 7.66 3.26 3.31
CA VAL A 278 7.40 2.02 2.55
C VAL A 278 8.32 0.88 2.99
N ILE A 279 9.55 1.15 3.42
CA ILE A 279 10.42 0.11 4.00
C ILE A 279 9.77 -0.50 5.24
N GLU A 280 9.28 0.32 6.17
CA GLU A 280 8.64 -0.16 7.40
C GLU A 280 7.35 -0.94 7.08
N MET A 281 6.57 -0.51 6.08
CA MET A 281 5.38 -1.26 5.63
C MET A 281 5.74 -2.66 5.09
N LEU A 282 6.80 -2.76 4.28
CA LEU A 282 7.24 -4.03 3.69
C LEU A 282 7.83 -4.97 4.74
N VAL A 283 8.65 -4.46 5.66
CA VAL A 283 9.21 -5.24 6.77
C VAL A 283 8.09 -5.75 7.68
N ALA A 284 7.10 -4.91 8.01
CA ALA A 284 5.96 -5.34 8.81
C ALA A 284 5.14 -6.45 8.13
N ALA A 285 4.98 -6.40 6.80
CA ALA A 285 4.32 -7.47 6.07
C ALA A 285 5.14 -8.78 6.06
N ASP A 286 6.46 -8.71 5.84
CA ASP A 286 7.30 -9.91 5.87
C ASP A 286 7.36 -10.55 7.27
N ASP A 287 7.35 -9.75 8.35
CA ASP A 287 7.18 -10.23 9.72
C ASP A 287 5.89 -11.03 9.90
N VAL A 288 4.75 -10.49 9.44
CA VAL A 288 3.45 -11.17 9.50
C VAL A 288 3.50 -12.50 8.76
N PHE A 289 4.05 -12.52 7.54
CA PHE A 289 4.14 -13.74 6.76
C PHE A 289 5.11 -14.75 7.38
N ALA A 290 6.21 -14.30 7.98
CA ALA A 290 7.13 -15.17 8.70
C ALA A 290 6.45 -15.87 9.88
N GLU A 291 5.65 -15.14 10.65
CA GLU A 291 4.87 -15.71 11.77
C GLU A 291 3.82 -16.71 11.28
N CYS A 292 3.10 -16.39 10.20
CA CYS A 292 2.11 -17.30 9.63
C CYS A 292 2.76 -18.60 9.11
N ARG A 293 3.95 -18.51 8.51
CA ARG A 293 4.71 -19.69 8.06
C ARG A 293 5.22 -20.53 9.23
N ALA A 294 5.64 -19.90 10.33
CA ALA A 294 6.09 -20.60 11.53
C ALA A 294 4.93 -21.27 12.29
N GLY A 295 3.75 -20.66 12.30
CA GLY A 295 2.57 -21.19 12.99
C GLY A 295 1.78 -22.25 12.22
N GLY A 296 1.97 -22.39 10.91
CA GLY A 296 1.26 -23.35 10.05
C GLY A 296 1.83 -24.77 10.03
N GLY A 297 2.77 -25.09 10.92
CA GLY A 297 3.45 -26.40 11.00
C GLY A 297 2.93 -27.35 12.08
N SER A 298 1.77 -27.06 12.68
CA SER A 298 1.11 -27.93 13.69
C SER A 298 -0.05 -28.72 13.11
#